data_AF-A0A0F9TR24-F1
#
_entry.id   AF-A0A0F9TR24-F1
#
_cell.length_a   1.000
_cell.length_b   1.000
_cell.length_c   1.000
_cell.angle_alpha   90.00
_cell.angle_beta   90.00
_cell.angle_gamma   90.00
#
_symmetry.space_group_name_H-M   'P 1'
#
loop_
_entity.id
_entity.type
_entity.pdbx_description
1 polymer ?
#
loop_
_entity_poly.entity_id
_entity_poly.type
_entity_poly.pdbx_seq_one_letter_code
_entity_poly.pdbx_strand_id
1 'polypeptide(L)'
;MKNVGNTGLSQGLSEWMEERCRKEKLSLRAAAGRTGLSHGTIAEILKGVSPAPESIRKLAHGFGGNGKEGLALEDRLLILAGYRTERPGGQEISPPMGRLLDAVAGFDDTQVNLVSRFVEFLAGIEKEAKKK
;
A
#
# COMPACT_ATOMS: atom_id res chain seq x y z
N MET A 1 -21.32 1.15 -19.63
CA MET A 1 -20.35 1.97 -18.87
C MET A 1 -19.19 1.07 -18.51
N LYS A 2 -18.00 1.30 -19.08
CA LYS A 2 -16.79 0.51 -18.80
C LYS A 2 -16.08 1.18 -17.62
N ASN A 3 -15.91 0.47 -16.51
CA ASN A 3 -15.08 0.90 -15.38
C ASN A 3 -13.61 0.92 -15.84
N VAL A 4 -13.15 2.09 -16.26
CA VAL A 4 -11.74 2.37 -16.57
C VAL A 4 -11.16 3.05 -15.34
N GLY A 5 -10.56 2.29 -14.44
CA GLY A 5 -9.92 2.86 -13.25
C GLY A 5 -9.66 1.87 -12.13
N ASN A 6 -8.89 0.79 -12.40
CA ASN A 6 -8.05 0.15 -11.37
C ASN A 6 -7.10 -0.94 -11.91
N THR A 7 -7.17 -1.29 -13.20
CA THR A 7 -6.49 -2.48 -13.74
C THR A 7 -4.97 -2.39 -13.76
N GLY A 8 -4.39 -1.19 -13.83
CA GLY A 8 -2.93 -1.01 -13.89
C GLY A 8 -2.19 -1.31 -12.59
N LEU A 9 -2.82 -1.08 -11.44
CA LEU A 9 -2.21 -1.34 -10.12
C LEU A 9 -2.28 -2.82 -9.78
N SER A 10 -3.47 -3.43 -9.90
CA SER A 10 -3.63 -4.87 -9.71
C SER A 10 -2.74 -5.72 -10.63
N GLN A 11 -2.40 -5.20 -11.81
CA GLN A 11 -1.45 -5.82 -12.72
C GLN A 11 0.00 -5.87 -12.17
N GLY A 12 0.44 -4.82 -11.45
CA GLY A 12 1.75 -4.81 -10.81
C GLY A 12 1.90 -5.85 -9.69
N LEU A 13 0.82 -6.11 -8.94
CA LEU A 13 0.81 -7.17 -7.93
C LEU A 13 0.81 -8.57 -8.56
N SER A 14 0.04 -8.79 -9.63
CA SER A 14 0.03 -10.08 -10.33
C SER A 14 1.40 -10.40 -10.94
N GLU A 15 2.05 -9.40 -11.57
CA GLU A 15 3.39 -9.55 -12.15
C GLU A 15 4.43 -9.85 -11.07
N TRP A 16 4.38 -9.14 -9.93
CA TRP A 16 5.25 -9.42 -8.79
C TRP A 16 5.08 -10.87 -8.28
N MET A 17 3.83 -11.33 -8.16
CA MET A 17 3.53 -12.69 -7.68
C MET A 17 4.04 -13.75 -8.66
N GLU A 18 3.85 -13.52 -9.96
CA GLU A 18 4.31 -14.44 -11.00
C GLU A 18 5.84 -14.54 -11.03
N GLU A 19 6.54 -13.40 -11.00
CA GLU A 19 8.01 -13.34 -10.96
C GLU A 19 8.54 -14.04 -9.71
N ARG A 20 7.89 -13.83 -8.56
CA ARG A 20 8.30 -14.47 -7.30
C ARG A 20 8.16 -15.98 -7.34
N CYS A 21 7.02 -16.48 -7.83
CA CYS A 21 6.80 -17.91 -8.01
C CYS A 21 7.79 -18.53 -9.00
N ARG A 22 8.12 -17.81 -10.09
CA ARG A 22 9.09 -18.26 -11.10
C ARG A 22 10.49 -18.35 -10.53
N LYS A 23 10.96 -17.29 -9.85
CA LYS A 23 12.30 -17.21 -9.27
C LYS A 23 12.55 -18.28 -8.21
N GLU A 24 11.52 -18.59 -7.43
CA GLU A 24 11.61 -19.58 -6.35
C GLU A 24 11.10 -20.97 -6.75
N LYS A 25 10.71 -21.18 -8.02
CA LYS A 25 10.12 -22.42 -8.56
C LYS A 25 8.96 -22.95 -7.70
N LEU A 26 8.13 -22.05 -7.19
CA LEU A 26 7.01 -22.38 -6.33
C LEU A 26 5.78 -22.75 -7.14
N SER A 27 5.14 -23.86 -6.77
CA SER A 27 3.76 -24.11 -7.18
C SER A 27 2.81 -23.18 -6.42
N LEU A 28 1.61 -22.95 -6.97
CA LEU A 28 0.57 -22.18 -6.29
C LEU A 28 0.26 -22.71 -4.90
N ARG A 29 0.29 -24.04 -4.74
CA ARG A 29 0.09 -24.70 -3.44
C ARG A 29 1.23 -24.44 -2.46
N ALA A 30 2.48 -24.42 -2.95
CA ALA A 30 3.64 -24.10 -2.13
C ALA A 30 3.63 -22.62 -1.70
N ALA A 31 3.26 -21.70 -2.61
CA ALA A 31 3.09 -20.28 -2.30
C ALA A 31 1.96 -20.04 -1.27
N ALA A 32 0.83 -20.73 -1.43
CA ALA A 32 -0.26 -20.74 -0.46
C ALA A 32 0.20 -21.22 0.92
N GLY A 33 0.89 -22.37 0.98
CA GLY A 33 1.42 -22.92 2.22
C GLY A 33 2.43 -21.99 2.91
N ARG A 34 3.25 -21.27 2.14
CA ARG A 34 4.23 -20.33 2.67
C ARG A 34 3.63 -19.05 3.24
N THR A 35 2.53 -18.59 2.66
CA THR A 35 1.90 -17.31 3.00
C THR A 35 0.72 -17.48 3.95
N GLY A 36 0.26 -18.71 4.16
CA GLY A 36 -0.97 -18.99 4.91
C GLY A 36 -2.23 -18.55 4.16
N LEU A 37 -2.13 -18.24 2.86
CA LEU A 37 -3.26 -17.90 2.00
C LEU A 37 -3.87 -19.14 1.37
N SER A 38 -5.14 -19.03 0.98
CA SER A 38 -5.78 -20.10 0.20
C SER A 38 -5.20 -20.15 -1.21
N HIS A 39 -5.18 -21.34 -1.81
CA HIS A 39 -4.81 -21.51 -3.21
C HIS A 39 -5.69 -20.67 -4.16
N GLY A 40 -6.98 -20.51 -3.82
CA GLY A 40 -7.92 -19.66 -4.57
C GLY A 40 -7.49 -18.20 -4.56
N THR A 41 -7.13 -17.68 -3.39
CA THR A 41 -6.65 -16.29 -3.23
C THR A 41 -5.38 -16.04 -4.03
N ILE A 42 -4.42 -16.98 -4.04
CA ILE A 42 -3.22 -16.85 -4.87
C ILE A 42 -3.56 -16.84 -6.37
N ALA A 43 -4.49 -17.70 -6.81
CA ALA A 43 -4.92 -17.74 -8.20
C ALA A 43 -5.70 -16.47 -8.61
N GLU A 44 -6.49 -15.89 -7.71
CA GLU A 44 -7.18 -14.62 -7.93
C GLU A 44 -6.19 -13.46 -8.09
N ILE A 45 -5.15 -13.40 -7.26
CA ILE A 45 -4.10 -12.39 -7.36
C ILE A 45 -3.39 -12.49 -8.72
N LEU A 46 -3.07 -13.70 -9.19
CA LEU A 46 -2.45 -13.90 -10.50
C LEU A 46 -3.37 -13.50 -11.66
N LYS A 47 -4.68 -13.55 -11.47
CA LYS A 47 -5.67 -13.05 -12.44
C LYS A 47 -5.85 -11.53 -12.38
N GLY A 48 -5.09 -10.83 -11.53
CA GLY A 48 -5.18 -9.39 -11.34
C GLY A 48 -6.38 -8.96 -10.48
N VAL A 49 -6.93 -9.87 -9.66
CA VAL A 49 -7.93 -9.48 -8.64
C VAL A 49 -7.19 -8.90 -7.44
N SER A 50 -7.56 -7.69 -7.03
CA SER A 50 -6.91 -7.04 -5.89
C SER A 50 -7.32 -7.73 -4.58
N PRO A 51 -6.37 -8.31 -3.82
CA PRO A 51 -6.65 -9.00 -2.57
C PRO A 51 -6.81 -7.99 -1.42
N ALA A 52 -7.51 -8.38 -0.36
CA ALA A 52 -7.64 -7.53 0.83
C ALA A 52 -6.27 -7.18 1.46
N PRO A 53 -6.14 -6.05 2.18
CA PRO A 53 -4.88 -5.64 2.81
C PRO A 53 -4.29 -6.68 3.77
N GLU A 54 -5.14 -7.43 4.46
CA GLU A 54 -4.70 -8.52 5.34
C GLU A 54 -3.99 -9.65 4.56
N SER A 55 -4.47 -9.95 3.35
CA SER A 55 -3.81 -10.93 2.48
C SER A 55 -2.46 -10.43 1.99
N ILE A 56 -2.31 -9.12 1.79
CA ILE A 56 -1.03 -8.49 1.45
C ILE A 56 -0.03 -8.61 2.59
N ARG A 57 -0.47 -8.41 3.85
CA ARG A 57 0.37 -8.66 5.03
C ARG A 57 0.85 -10.09 5.10
N LYS A 58 -0.05 -11.05 4.84
CA LYS A 58 0.29 -12.49 4.79
C LYS A 58 1.29 -12.82 3.68
N LEU A 59 1.16 -12.20 2.51
CA LEU A 59 2.17 -12.29 1.43
C LEU A 59 3.53 -11.74 1.88
N ALA A 60 3.56 -10.52 2.40
CA ALA A 60 4.78 -9.87 2.84
C ALA A 60 5.48 -10.65 3.95
N HIS A 61 4.70 -11.17 4.90
CA HIS A 61 5.22 -11.98 5.98
C HIS A 61 5.76 -13.34 5.48
N GLY A 62 5.03 -14.03 4.60
CA GLY A 62 5.45 -15.32 4.05
C GLY A 62 6.69 -15.23 3.15
N PHE A 63 6.87 -14.12 2.43
CA PHE A 63 8.01 -13.94 1.52
C PHE A 63 9.18 -13.13 2.09
N GLY A 64 8.93 -12.20 3.04
CA GLY A 64 9.92 -11.29 3.61
C GLY A 64 10.16 -11.47 5.13
N GLY A 65 9.43 -12.34 5.80
CA GLY A 65 9.62 -12.65 7.23
C GLY A 65 9.09 -11.58 8.19
N ASN A 66 9.58 -11.61 9.44
CA ASN A 66 9.18 -10.70 10.54
C ASN A 66 10.07 -9.45 10.69
N GLY A 67 11.04 -9.27 9.80
CA GLY A 67 12.04 -8.21 9.91
C GLY A 67 11.69 -6.94 9.15
N LYS A 68 12.66 -6.02 9.09
CA LYS A 68 12.58 -4.79 8.28
C LYS A 68 12.30 -5.08 6.80
N GLU A 69 12.80 -6.20 6.29
CA GLU A 69 12.56 -6.66 4.92
C GLU A 69 11.08 -7.02 4.67
N GLY A 70 10.42 -7.64 5.65
CA GLY A 70 8.99 -7.94 5.60
C GLY A 70 8.14 -6.68 5.58
N LEU A 71 8.47 -5.69 6.41
CA LEU A 71 7.78 -4.40 6.44
C LEU A 71 7.97 -3.60 5.14
N ALA A 72 9.19 -3.57 4.61
CA ALA A 72 9.47 -2.92 3.32
C ALA A 72 8.73 -3.62 2.16
N LEU A 73 8.64 -4.95 2.23
CA LEU A 73 7.87 -5.73 1.26
C LEU A 73 6.36 -5.46 1.39
N GLU A 74 5.83 -5.39 2.61
CA GLU A 74 4.43 -5.04 2.85
C GLU A 74 4.07 -3.70 2.23
N ASP A 75 4.88 -2.67 2.48
CA ASP A 75 4.65 -1.33 1.93
C ASP A 75 4.63 -1.36 0.40
N ARG A 76 5.61 -2.04 -0.21
CA ARG A 76 5.66 -2.21 -1.67
C ARG A 76 4.43 -2.94 -2.22
N LEU A 77 3.98 -4.02 -1.58
CA LEU A 77 2.81 -4.77 -2.05
C LEU A 77 1.51 -3.98 -1.88
N LEU A 78 1.39 -3.18 -0.81
CA LEU A 78 0.25 -2.28 -0.62
C LEU A 78 0.20 -1.18 -1.68
N ILE A 79 1.36 -0.69 -2.12
CA ILE A 79 1.47 0.24 -3.24
C ILE A 79 1.02 -0.43 -4.54
N LEU A 80 1.56 -1.61 -4.85
CA LEU A 80 1.19 -2.36 -6.06
C LEU A 80 -0.30 -2.69 -6.06
N ALA A 81 -0.90 -3.04 -4.93
CA ALA A 81 -2.33 -3.31 -4.85
C ALA A 81 -3.23 -2.05 -4.89
N GLY A 82 -2.63 -0.86 -4.90
CA GLY A 82 -3.36 0.42 -4.92
C GLY A 82 -3.94 0.86 -3.57
N TYR A 83 -3.58 0.19 -2.47
CA TYR A 83 -3.96 0.62 -1.11
C TYR A 83 -3.11 1.79 -0.60
N ARG A 84 -1.93 1.97 -1.19
CA ARG A 84 -1.05 3.12 -0.94
C ARG A 84 -0.62 3.69 -2.29
N THR A 85 -0.47 5.00 -2.36
CA THR A 85 0.29 5.62 -3.46
C THR A 85 1.77 5.40 -3.20
N GLU A 86 2.58 5.21 -4.25
CA GLU A 86 4.03 5.31 -4.12
C GLU A 86 4.34 6.57 -3.31
N ARG A 87 4.96 6.42 -2.13
CA ARG A 87 5.61 7.57 -1.50
C ARG A 87 6.55 8.10 -2.58
N PRO A 88 6.45 9.37 -3.01
CA PRO A 88 7.42 9.93 -3.94
C PRO A 88 8.80 9.64 -3.35
N GLY A 89 9.56 8.81 -4.07
CA GLY A 89 10.58 7.95 -3.49
C GLY A 89 11.56 8.72 -2.61
N GLY A 90 11.80 8.21 -1.40
CA GLY A 90 12.96 8.61 -0.62
C GLY A 90 13.11 10.11 -0.35
N GLN A 91 12.04 10.92 -0.42
CA GLN A 91 12.08 12.22 0.24
C GLN A 91 12.19 11.90 1.72
N GLU A 92 13.40 12.09 2.27
CA GLU A 92 13.58 12.36 3.69
C GLU A 92 12.40 13.23 4.09
N ILE A 93 11.61 12.73 5.04
CA ILE A 93 10.50 13.48 5.60
C ILE A 93 11.07 14.87 5.87
N SER A 94 10.59 15.87 5.13
CA SER A 94 11.18 17.19 5.25
C SER A 94 11.14 17.57 6.73
N PRO A 95 12.16 18.22 7.28
CA PRO A 95 12.18 18.54 8.71
C PRO A 95 10.88 19.21 9.23
N PRO A 96 10.13 20.00 8.43
CA PRO A 96 8.78 20.45 8.79
C PRO A 96 7.73 19.33 8.87
N MET A 97 7.71 18.40 7.91
CA MET A 97 6.79 17.26 7.91
C MET A 97 7.09 16.30 9.07
N GLY A 98 8.36 16.13 9.44
CA GLY A 98 8.77 15.26 10.55
C GLY A 98 8.25 15.80 11.87
N ARG A 99 8.45 17.10 12.11
CA ARG A 99 7.91 17.80 13.27
C ARG A 99 6.40 17.76 13.33
N LEU A 100 5.70 17.81 12.20
CA LEU A 100 4.25 17.68 12.16
C LEU A 100 3.80 16.28 12.57
N LEU A 101 4.45 15.24 12.04
CA LEU A 101 4.16 13.85 12.41
C LEU A 101 4.43 13.59 13.90
N ASP A 102 5.54 14.10 14.43
CA ASP A 102 5.88 13.99 15.85
C ASP A 102 4.83 14.71 16.73
N ALA A 103 4.37 15.89 16.30
CA ALA A 103 3.35 16.64 17.02
C ALA A 103 2.00 15.91 17.03
N VAL A 104 1.57 15.40 15.87
CA VAL A 104 0.27 14.75 15.70
C VAL A 104 0.25 13.34 16.34
N ALA A 105 1.41 12.70 16.53
CA ALA A 105 1.50 11.39 17.18
C ALA A 105 0.98 11.40 18.64
N GLY A 106 1.01 12.55 19.31
CA GLY A 106 0.48 12.71 20.67
C GLY A 106 -0.98 13.16 20.75
N PHE A 107 -1.67 13.29 19.61
CA PHE A 107 -3.01 13.87 19.58
C PHE A 107 -4.10 12.81 19.81
N ASP A 108 -5.17 13.23 20.49
CA ASP A 108 -6.41 12.45 20.55
C ASP A 108 -7.27 12.63 19.30
N ASP A 109 -8.30 11.81 19.14
CA ASP A 109 -9.19 11.82 17.97
C ASP A 109 -9.87 13.18 17.73
N THR A 110 -10.11 13.98 18.78
CA THR A 110 -10.71 15.30 18.66
C THR A 110 -9.70 16.29 18.08
N GLN A 111 -8.47 16.25 18.57
CA GLN A 111 -7.37 17.07 18.10
C GLN A 111 -6.97 16.72 16.66
N VAL A 112 -6.93 15.43 16.31
CA VAL A 112 -6.70 14.99 14.92
C VAL A 112 -7.78 15.53 13.99
N ASN A 113 -9.05 15.41 14.36
CA ASN A 113 -10.16 15.94 13.55
C ASN A 113 -10.07 17.45 13.33
N LEU A 114 -9.63 18.20 14.35
CA LEU A 114 -9.45 19.65 14.22
C LEU A 114 -8.33 20.00 13.23
N VAL A 115 -7.19 19.30 13.30
CA VAL A 115 -6.09 19.47 12.36
C VAL A 115 -6.52 19.11 10.94
N SER A 116 -7.26 18.03 10.75
CA SER A 116 -7.78 17.63 9.44
C SER A 116 -8.63 18.73 8.80
N ARG A 117 -9.57 19.33 9.55
CA ARG A 117 -10.39 20.45 9.06
C ARG A 117 -9.56 21.67 8.69
N PHE A 118 -8.52 21.95 9.47
CA PHE A 118 -7.62 23.07 9.18
C PHE A 118 -6.80 22.86 7.90
N VAL A 119 -6.33 21.63 7.67
CA VAL A 119 -5.64 21.27 6.42
C VAL A 119 -6.58 21.39 5.22
N GLU A 120 -7.83 20.93 5.34
CA GLU A 120 -8.85 21.09 4.29
C GLU A 120 -9.13 22.57 3.97
N PHE A 121 -9.21 23.41 5.00
CA PHE A 121 -9.37 24.85 4.86
C PHE A 121 -8.21 25.50 4.08
N LEU A 122 -6.96 25.21 4.46
CA LEU A 122 -5.78 25.73 3.77
C LEU A 122 -5.73 25.28 2.30
N ALA A 123 -6.06 24.01 2.03
CA ALA A 123 -6.15 23.49 0.68
C ALA A 123 -7.26 24.17 -0.15
N GLY A 124 -8.35 24.59 0.49
CA GLY A 124 -9.40 25.40 -0.12
C GLY A 124 -8.92 26.78 -0.54
N ILE A 125 -8.16 27.47 0.32
CA ILE A 125 -7.59 28.80 0.02
C ILE A 125 -6.62 28.74 -1.17
N GLU A 126 -5.73 27.74 -1.23
CA GLU A 126 -4.82 27.59 -2.38
C GLU A 126 -5.56 27.38 -3.70
N LYS A 127 -6.68 26.64 -3.68
CA LYS A 127 -7.50 26.40 -4.88
C LYS A 127 -8.19 27.68 -5.36
N GLU A 128 -8.56 28.58 -4.46
CA GLU A 128 -9.13 29.88 -4.81
C GLU A 128 -8.05 30.86 -5.31
N ALA A 129 -6.85 30.84 -4.69
CA ALA A 129 -5.73 31.68 -5.09
C ALA A 129 -5.18 31.34 -6.48
N LYS A 130 -5.24 30.08 -6.91
CA LYS A 130 -4.80 29.62 -8.24
C LYS A 130 -5.85 29.80 -9.35
N LYS A 131 -7.06 30.29 -9.03
CA LYS A 131 -8.14 30.55 -10.01
C LYS A 131 -8.23 32.00 -10.49
N LYS A 132 -7.43 32.90 -9.92
CA LYS A 132 -7.26 34.28 -10.40
C LYS A 132 -6.03 34.39 -11.29
#